data_AF-A0A1V4YUF8-F1
#
_entry.id   AF-A0A1V4YUF8-F1
#
_cell.length_a   1.000
_cell.length_b   1.000
_cell.length_c   1.000
_cell.angle_alpha   90.00
_cell.angle_beta   90.00
_cell.angle_gamma   90.00
#
_symmetry.space_group_name_H-M   'P 1'
#
loop_
_entity.id
_entity.type
_entity.pdbx_description
1 polymer ?
#
loop_
_entity_poly.entity_id
_entity_poly.type
_entity_poly.pdbx_seq_one_letter_code
_entity_poly.pdbx_strand_id
1 'polypeptide(L)'
;MKNIITRNDKDKIAVIISDAMRYEVAAELQEVLNKDTRGTVELKYMAGSLPSYTKLGMASLLPHDRLEYNNQLIFADGISTEGTVNRGKILEKVTKDSIAIDYEELMNLKREDVRERFKGTRLFYIYHDKIDAIGDHSASEHEVFNAAEDAILDIKKIIEKLTNSQILNNILVTADHGFIYQRDELENVDKVETGGFDKQKIIASSKRFILSEQDVDLMNVHKFNMDYVIKSGQTMFAYVPQADLRFKMQGSNKNFVHGGAAPQEIVIPVLKYSYNKTADLERKGIKYGKVGLTVTNASRKITSSPFSINILQTEKVTDKLQPRRFKVALWNRDGHEFKVSDEKLVIAESSSDEPAERQYKVTLTLTGEVENKFYYIRLIDEDPTEINKDIIDPIPFEVDLLIVDDF
;
A
#
# COMPACT_ATOMS: atom_id res chain seq x y z
N MET A 1 -17.46 -6.67 1.64
CA MET A 1 -17.24 -8.11 1.36
C MET A 1 -18.51 -8.83 0.87
N LYS A 2 -19.57 -8.98 1.69
CA LYS A 2 -20.79 -9.75 1.35
C LYS A 2 -21.36 -9.40 -0.03
N ASN A 3 -21.54 -8.10 -0.31
CA ASN A 3 -22.05 -7.63 -1.61
C ASN A 3 -21.20 -8.04 -2.82
N ILE A 4 -19.90 -8.29 -2.67
CA ILE A 4 -19.03 -8.74 -3.77
C ILE A 4 -19.20 -10.26 -3.95
N ILE A 5 -19.15 -11.02 -2.86
CA ILE A 5 -19.26 -12.49 -2.89
C ILE A 5 -20.67 -12.94 -3.33
N THR A 6 -21.72 -12.25 -2.91
CA THR A 6 -23.11 -12.64 -3.23
C THR A 6 -23.58 -12.12 -4.60
N ARG A 7 -22.82 -11.26 -5.27
CA ARG A 7 -23.23 -10.67 -6.55
C ARG A 7 -23.20 -11.67 -7.69
N ASN A 8 -22.17 -12.52 -7.75
CA ASN A 8 -22.03 -13.60 -8.72
C ASN A 8 -20.94 -14.59 -8.26
N ASP A 9 -20.89 -15.75 -8.92
CA ASP A 9 -19.96 -16.84 -8.55
C ASP A 9 -18.53 -16.71 -9.09
N LYS A 10 -18.21 -15.60 -9.75
CA LYS A 10 -16.90 -15.35 -10.37
C LYS A 10 -16.08 -14.31 -9.63
N ASP A 11 -16.73 -13.40 -8.92
CA ASP A 11 -16.05 -12.34 -8.20
C ASP A 11 -15.29 -12.91 -7.00
N LYS A 12 -14.03 -12.47 -6.89
CA LYS A 12 -13.11 -12.83 -5.83
C LYS A 12 -12.66 -11.59 -5.07
N ILE A 13 -12.39 -11.73 -3.79
CA ILE A 13 -11.96 -10.65 -2.91
C ILE A 13 -10.92 -11.15 -1.89
N ALA A 14 -9.88 -10.35 -1.66
CA ALA A 14 -9.03 -10.49 -0.47
C ALA A 14 -9.36 -9.42 0.56
N VAL A 15 -9.24 -9.80 1.83
CA VAL A 15 -9.18 -8.91 2.98
C VAL A 15 -7.79 -9.13 3.60
N ILE A 16 -6.92 -8.15 3.45
CA ILE A 16 -5.63 -8.10 4.11
C ILE A 16 -5.85 -7.40 5.45
N ILE A 17 -5.53 -8.08 6.54
CA ILE A 17 -5.63 -7.55 7.89
C ILE A 17 -4.21 -7.36 8.40
N SER A 18 -3.80 -6.10 8.53
CA SER A 18 -2.50 -5.73 9.07
C SER A 18 -2.64 -5.33 10.53
N ASP A 19 -2.10 -6.15 11.43
CA ASP A 19 -2.10 -5.93 12.87
C ASP A 19 -1.46 -4.58 13.23
N ALA A 20 -2.11 -3.85 14.13
CA ALA A 20 -1.72 -2.51 14.57
C ALA A 20 -1.57 -1.45 13.45
N MET A 21 -2.19 -1.60 12.27
CA MET A 21 -2.05 -0.61 11.20
C MET A 21 -2.89 0.66 11.46
N ARG A 22 -2.20 1.81 11.55
CA ARG A 22 -2.83 3.13 11.68
C ARG A 22 -3.46 3.63 10.38
N TYR A 23 -4.44 4.52 10.50
CA TYR A 23 -5.06 5.19 9.36
C TYR A 23 -4.05 5.94 8.48
N GLU A 24 -3.08 6.61 9.10
CA GLU A 24 -2.05 7.38 8.38
C GLU A 24 -1.13 6.48 7.56
N VAL A 25 -0.77 5.30 8.07
CA VAL A 25 0.01 4.29 7.33
C VAL A 25 -0.78 3.82 6.10
N ALA A 26 -2.11 3.69 6.22
CA ALA A 26 -2.95 3.32 5.09
C ALA A 26 -3.13 4.46 4.07
N ALA A 27 -3.08 5.72 4.51
CA ALA A 27 -3.05 6.88 3.62
C ALA A 27 -1.77 6.90 2.77
N GLU A 28 -0.62 6.63 3.39
CA GLU A 28 0.65 6.51 2.65
C GLU A 28 0.63 5.28 1.72
N LEU A 29 0.11 4.14 2.16
CA LEU A 29 -0.12 2.98 1.28
C LEU A 29 -1.02 3.34 0.09
N GLN A 30 -2.06 4.16 0.27
CA GLN A 30 -2.90 4.63 -0.83
C GLN A 30 -2.09 5.42 -1.86
N GLU A 31 -1.22 6.33 -1.42
CA GLU A 31 -0.34 7.11 -2.30
C GLU A 31 0.61 6.19 -3.08
N VAL A 32 1.29 5.28 -2.37
CA VAL A 32 2.21 4.29 -2.96
C VAL A 32 1.49 3.43 -4.01
N LEU A 33 0.32 2.89 -3.68
CA LEU A 33 -0.45 2.06 -4.62
C LEU A 33 -0.98 2.89 -5.80
N ASN A 34 -1.40 4.13 -5.56
CA ASN A 34 -1.83 5.02 -6.63
C ASN A 34 -0.68 5.30 -7.62
N LYS A 35 0.52 5.49 -7.10
CA LYS A 35 1.72 5.75 -7.90
C LYS A 35 2.21 4.52 -8.68
N ASP A 36 2.34 3.40 -7.99
CA ASP A 36 3.14 2.28 -8.46
C ASP A 36 2.31 1.18 -9.14
N THR A 37 0.99 1.26 -9.09
CA THR A 37 0.11 0.19 -9.58
C THR A 37 -1.02 0.66 -10.49
N ARG A 38 -1.51 -0.27 -11.31
CA ARG A 38 -2.63 -0.07 -12.24
C ARG A 38 -4.00 0.03 -11.56
N GLY A 39 -4.09 -0.25 -10.26
CA GLY A 39 -5.36 -0.23 -9.55
C GLY A 39 -5.79 1.17 -9.12
N THR A 40 -7.10 1.37 -8.95
CA THR A 40 -7.64 2.57 -8.30
C THR A 40 -7.85 2.29 -6.82
N VAL A 41 -7.54 3.26 -5.97
CA VAL A 41 -7.58 3.10 -4.51
C VAL A 41 -8.53 4.11 -3.86
N GLU A 42 -9.44 3.61 -3.04
CA GLU A 42 -10.37 4.38 -2.22
C GLU A 42 -10.07 4.11 -0.75
N LEU A 43 -9.70 5.14 0.02
CA LEU A 43 -9.50 5.03 1.46
C LEU A 43 -10.72 5.56 2.21
N LYS A 44 -11.23 4.76 3.13
CA LYS A 44 -12.26 5.10 4.11
C LYS A 44 -11.78 4.71 5.50
N TYR A 45 -12.61 4.96 6.50
CA TYR A 45 -12.40 4.50 7.86
C TYR A 45 -13.62 3.74 8.38
N MET A 46 -13.41 2.95 9.42
CA MET A 46 -14.45 2.40 10.28
C MET A 46 -14.03 2.52 11.75
N ALA A 47 -15.00 2.43 12.65
CA ALA A 47 -14.71 2.37 14.08
C ALA A 47 -14.17 0.97 14.44
N GLY A 48 -13.07 0.93 15.17
CA GLY A 48 -12.51 -0.28 15.78
C GLY A 48 -13.28 -0.68 17.03
N SER A 49 -13.04 -1.91 17.47
CA SER A 49 -13.62 -2.43 18.72
C SER A 49 -12.93 -1.82 19.94
N LEU A 50 -13.68 -1.68 21.03
CA LEU A 50 -13.19 -1.28 22.35
C LEU A 50 -13.31 -2.44 23.35
N PRO A 51 -12.23 -2.85 24.03
CA PRO A 51 -10.88 -2.29 23.93
C PRO A 51 -10.24 -2.62 22.56
N SER A 52 -9.37 -1.72 22.09
CA SER A 52 -8.77 -1.80 20.74
C SER A 52 -7.54 -2.72 20.72
N TYR A 53 -7.75 -4.00 21.04
CA TYR A 53 -6.68 -4.98 21.17
C TYR A 53 -6.90 -6.18 20.25
N THR A 54 -5.81 -6.85 19.92
CA THR A 54 -5.72 -7.81 18.82
C THR A 54 -6.82 -8.85 18.82
N LYS A 55 -7.04 -9.54 19.95
CA LYS A 55 -7.99 -10.66 19.99
C LYS A 55 -9.41 -10.23 19.63
N LEU A 56 -9.89 -9.11 20.19
CA LEU A 56 -11.24 -8.60 19.91
C LEU A 56 -11.32 -7.96 18.53
N GLY A 57 -10.32 -7.17 18.14
CA GLY A 57 -10.29 -6.55 16.82
C GLY A 57 -10.32 -7.61 15.70
N MET A 58 -9.43 -8.60 15.78
CA MET A 58 -9.37 -9.73 14.83
C MET A 58 -10.67 -10.55 14.83
N ALA A 59 -11.25 -10.83 15.99
CA ALA A 59 -12.53 -11.53 16.08
C ALA A 59 -13.68 -10.72 15.43
N SER A 60 -13.68 -9.40 15.60
CA SER A 60 -14.71 -8.50 15.07
C SER A 60 -14.68 -8.41 13.53
N LEU A 61 -13.53 -8.66 12.91
CA LEU A 61 -13.36 -8.67 11.45
C LEU A 61 -13.81 -9.98 10.78
N LEU A 62 -14.06 -11.03 11.56
CA LEU A 62 -14.57 -12.30 11.06
C LEU A 62 -16.10 -12.22 10.89
N PRO A 63 -16.69 -12.94 9.93
CA PRO A 63 -18.13 -13.06 9.82
C PRO A 63 -18.69 -13.82 11.02
N HIS A 64 -19.66 -13.22 11.72
CA HIS A 64 -20.31 -13.81 12.89
C HIS A 64 -21.72 -13.23 13.08
N ASP A 65 -22.60 -13.99 13.73
CA ASP A 65 -23.84 -13.46 14.29
C ASP A 65 -23.65 -13.08 15.77
N ARG A 66 -22.75 -13.78 16.48
CA ARG A 66 -22.40 -13.48 17.88
C ARG A 66 -20.92 -13.72 18.19
N LEU A 67 -20.36 -12.87 19.05
CA LEU A 67 -19.06 -13.08 19.70
C LEU A 67 -19.26 -13.35 21.19
N GLU A 68 -18.51 -14.32 21.72
CA GLU A 68 -18.58 -14.75 23.11
C GLU A 68 -17.17 -14.87 23.70
N TYR A 69 -16.97 -14.41 24.93
CA TYR A 69 -15.78 -14.76 25.71
C TYR A 69 -15.99 -16.07 26.44
N ASN A 70 -14.96 -16.92 26.40
CA ASN A 70 -14.88 -18.11 27.25
C ASN A 70 -13.40 -18.40 27.54
N ASN A 71 -13.02 -18.41 28.83
CA ASN A 71 -11.66 -18.68 29.29
C ASN A 71 -10.57 -17.87 28.55
N GLN A 72 -10.74 -16.54 28.47
CA GLN A 72 -9.81 -15.60 27.80
C GLN A 72 -9.67 -15.76 26.27
N LEU A 73 -10.46 -16.64 25.67
CA LEU A 73 -10.59 -16.82 24.23
C LEU A 73 -11.91 -16.21 23.76
N ILE A 74 -11.93 -15.78 22.50
CA ILE A 74 -13.14 -15.29 21.84
C ILE A 74 -13.62 -16.35 20.85
N PHE A 75 -14.94 -16.55 20.80
CA PHE A 75 -15.60 -17.47 19.91
C PHE A 75 -16.58 -16.72 19.01
N ALA A 76 -16.53 -17.00 17.72
CA ALA A 76 -17.50 -16.59 16.72
C ALA A 76 -18.44 -17.76 16.42
N ASP A 77 -19.70 -17.63 16.83
CA ASP A 77 -20.74 -18.65 16.64
C ASP A 77 -20.27 -20.06 17.05
N GLY A 78 -19.66 -20.15 18.23
CA GLY A 78 -19.15 -21.39 18.82
C GLY A 78 -17.79 -21.89 18.31
N ILE A 79 -17.14 -21.16 17.38
CA ILE A 79 -15.79 -21.50 16.88
C ILE A 79 -14.79 -20.49 17.42
N SER A 80 -13.68 -20.96 17.99
CA SER A 80 -12.61 -20.06 18.46
C SER A 80 -12.07 -19.19 17.31
N THR A 81 -11.80 -17.92 17.57
CA THR A 81 -11.21 -16.99 16.58
C THR A 81 -9.68 -17.03 16.54
N GLU A 82 -9.06 -17.85 17.39
CA GLU A 82 -7.61 -18.01 17.51
C GLU A 82 -7.05 -18.92 16.41
N GLY A 83 -5.99 -18.44 15.77
CA GLY A 83 -5.26 -19.17 14.74
C GLY A 83 -5.95 -19.19 13.38
N THR A 84 -5.12 -19.16 12.34
CA THR A 84 -5.50 -19.12 10.91
C THR A 84 -6.42 -20.29 10.53
N VAL A 85 -6.20 -21.48 11.10
CA VAL A 85 -7.03 -22.67 10.86
C VAL A 85 -8.50 -22.47 11.29
N ASN A 86 -8.74 -21.95 12.50
CA ASN A 86 -10.12 -21.76 12.96
C ASN A 86 -10.78 -20.57 12.27
N ARG A 87 -10.02 -19.51 11.98
CA ARG A 87 -10.46 -18.39 11.16
C ARG A 87 -10.94 -18.89 9.78
N GLY A 88 -10.21 -19.81 9.14
CA GLY A 88 -10.64 -20.47 7.90
C GLY A 88 -12.00 -21.17 8.03
N LYS A 89 -12.21 -21.96 9.10
CA LYS A 89 -13.50 -22.62 9.36
C LYS A 89 -14.66 -21.65 9.53
N ILE A 90 -14.39 -20.47 10.09
CA ILE A 90 -15.40 -19.41 10.24
C ILE A 90 -15.75 -18.82 8.87
N LEU A 91 -14.76 -18.54 8.01
CA LEU A 91 -14.99 -18.03 6.65
C LEU A 91 -15.78 -19.02 5.77
N GLU A 92 -15.58 -20.32 5.96
CA GLU A 92 -16.31 -21.37 5.24
C GLU A 92 -17.83 -21.35 5.49
N LYS A 93 -18.29 -20.70 6.56
CA LYS A 93 -19.72 -20.46 6.81
C LYS A 93 -20.32 -19.43 5.84
N VAL A 94 -19.48 -18.53 5.30
CA VAL A 94 -19.89 -17.54 4.29
C VAL A 94 -19.78 -18.13 2.89
N THR A 95 -18.66 -18.77 2.57
CA THR A 95 -18.44 -19.45 1.28
C THR A 95 -17.44 -20.58 1.46
N LYS A 96 -17.76 -21.78 0.96
CA LYS A 96 -16.84 -22.93 1.02
C LYS A 96 -15.52 -22.68 0.31
N ASP A 97 -15.54 -21.79 -0.68
CA ASP A 97 -14.37 -21.36 -1.44
C ASP A 97 -13.61 -20.23 -0.72
N SER A 98 -13.30 -20.40 0.57
CA SER A 98 -12.59 -19.40 1.38
C SER A 98 -11.26 -19.93 1.92
N ILE A 99 -10.31 -19.04 2.17
CA ILE A 99 -9.05 -19.35 2.83
C ILE A 99 -8.65 -18.25 3.80
N ALA A 100 -8.08 -18.67 4.92
CA ALA A 100 -7.28 -17.84 5.81
C ALA A 100 -5.81 -18.24 5.63
N ILE A 101 -4.91 -17.29 5.44
CA ILE A 101 -3.49 -17.54 5.17
C ILE A 101 -2.63 -16.42 5.80
N ASP A 102 -1.45 -16.76 6.28
CA ASP A 102 -0.50 -15.78 6.81
C ASP A 102 0.42 -15.23 5.71
N TYR A 103 0.91 -14.01 5.88
CA TYR A 103 1.77 -13.31 4.93
C TYR A 103 2.95 -14.17 4.45
N GLU A 104 3.68 -14.78 5.38
CA GLU A 104 4.85 -15.61 5.07
C GLU A 104 4.48 -16.83 4.21
N GLU A 105 3.37 -17.51 4.50
CA GLU A 105 2.92 -18.65 3.70
C GLU A 105 2.60 -18.20 2.26
N LEU A 106 1.87 -17.09 2.11
CA LEU A 106 1.53 -16.54 0.80
C LEU A 106 2.79 -16.12 0.03
N MET A 107 3.75 -15.46 0.69
CA MET A 107 4.95 -14.94 0.03
C MET A 107 5.94 -16.03 -0.38
N ASN A 108 5.97 -17.16 0.34
CA ASN A 108 6.80 -18.31 0.00
C ASN A 108 6.30 -19.12 -1.21
N LEU A 109 5.04 -18.95 -1.64
CA LEU A 109 4.55 -19.60 -2.86
C LEU A 109 5.23 -19.05 -4.12
N LYS A 110 5.67 -19.91 -5.03
CA LYS A 110 6.13 -19.44 -6.34
C LYS A 110 4.95 -18.95 -7.17
N ARG A 111 5.20 -18.01 -8.08
CA ARG A 111 4.16 -17.42 -8.95
C ARG A 111 3.39 -18.48 -9.75
N GLU A 112 4.07 -19.54 -10.17
CA GLU A 112 3.46 -20.67 -10.90
C GLU A 112 2.49 -21.48 -10.03
N ASP A 113 2.79 -21.65 -8.74
CA ASP A 113 1.99 -22.44 -7.80
C ASP A 113 0.76 -21.68 -7.29
N VAL A 114 0.82 -20.35 -7.21
CA VAL A 114 -0.25 -19.47 -6.70
C VAL A 114 -1.58 -19.72 -7.44
N ARG A 115 -1.53 -19.91 -8.77
CA ARG A 115 -2.75 -20.11 -9.58
C ARG A 115 -3.43 -21.44 -9.30
N GLU A 116 -2.66 -22.51 -9.17
CA GLU A 116 -3.21 -23.84 -8.90
C GLU A 116 -3.67 -23.93 -7.45
N ARG A 117 -2.87 -23.42 -6.50
CA ARG A 117 -3.19 -23.43 -5.07
C ARG A 117 -4.51 -22.72 -4.75
N PHE A 118 -4.78 -21.60 -5.41
CA PHE A 118 -5.96 -20.77 -5.15
C PHE A 118 -7.04 -20.88 -6.23
N LYS A 119 -6.98 -21.96 -7.02
CA LYS A 119 -8.03 -22.31 -7.97
C LYS A 119 -9.33 -22.58 -7.21
N GLY A 120 -10.43 -22.00 -7.70
CA GLY A 120 -11.72 -22.09 -7.02
C GLY A 120 -11.88 -21.13 -5.83
N THR A 121 -10.82 -20.75 -5.10
CA THR A 121 -10.93 -19.83 -3.96
C THR A 121 -11.47 -18.45 -4.37
N ARG A 122 -12.48 -17.96 -3.63
CA ARG A 122 -13.20 -16.71 -3.87
C ARG A 122 -13.02 -15.68 -2.75
N LEU A 123 -12.80 -16.13 -1.52
CA LEU A 123 -12.57 -15.26 -0.36
C LEU A 123 -11.22 -15.57 0.27
N PHE A 124 -10.39 -14.55 0.39
CA PHE A 124 -9.09 -14.64 1.04
C PHE A 124 -9.08 -13.72 2.26
N TYR A 125 -8.71 -14.24 3.41
CA TYR A 125 -8.24 -13.44 4.54
C TYR A 125 -6.75 -13.66 4.67
N ILE A 126 -5.99 -12.57 4.59
CA ILE A 126 -4.53 -12.59 4.62
C ILE A 126 -4.10 -11.83 5.87
N TYR A 127 -3.40 -12.49 6.77
CA TYR A 127 -2.95 -11.90 8.03
C TYR A 127 -1.49 -11.45 7.91
N HIS A 128 -1.24 -10.23 8.36
CA HIS A 128 0.06 -9.56 8.36
C HIS A 128 0.24 -8.86 9.70
N ASP A 129 1.40 -8.97 10.34
CA ASP A 129 1.58 -8.56 11.74
C ASP A 129 2.84 -7.73 11.99
N LYS A 130 3.52 -7.23 10.94
CA LYS A 130 4.83 -6.57 11.03
C LYS A 130 4.90 -5.48 12.10
N ILE A 131 3.91 -4.59 12.13
CA ILE A 131 3.91 -3.42 13.04
C ILE A 131 3.79 -3.89 14.48
N ASP A 132 2.81 -4.75 14.78
CA ASP A 132 2.57 -5.26 16.12
C ASP A 132 3.74 -6.14 16.60
N ALA A 133 4.23 -7.06 15.77
CA ALA A 133 5.35 -7.93 16.10
C ALA A 133 6.64 -7.16 16.49
N ILE A 134 6.87 -5.98 15.87
CA ILE A 134 8.00 -5.11 16.21
C ILE A 134 7.68 -4.20 17.40
N GLY A 135 6.49 -3.60 17.41
CA GLY A 135 6.05 -2.64 18.43
C GLY A 135 5.86 -3.28 19.80
N ASP A 136 5.34 -4.50 19.85
CA ASP A 136 4.91 -5.12 21.09
C ASP A 136 6.08 -5.78 21.87
N HIS A 137 7.28 -5.78 21.28
CA HIS A 137 8.52 -6.21 21.87
C HIS A 137 9.37 -5.01 22.33
N SER A 138 9.59 -4.87 23.64
CA SER A 138 10.30 -3.72 24.22
C SER A 138 11.73 -3.52 23.70
N ALA A 139 12.38 -4.58 23.21
CA ALA A 139 13.72 -4.50 22.63
C ALA A 139 13.72 -3.88 21.22
N SER A 140 12.58 -3.88 20.51
CA SER A 140 12.46 -3.44 19.12
C SER A 140 11.41 -2.34 18.91
N GLU A 141 10.63 -1.96 19.93
CA GLU A 141 9.51 -1.03 19.77
C GLU A 141 9.87 0.34 19.20
N HIS A 142 11.13 0.77 19.32
CA HIS A 142 11.65 2.01 18.73
C HIS A 142 11.73 1.96 17.20
N GLU A 143 11.75 0.76 16.61
CA GLU A 143 11.77 0.51 15.17
C GLU A 143 10.37 0.50 14.55
N VAL A 144 9.30 0.80 15.30
CA VAL A 144 7.92 0.71 14.81
C VAL A 144 7.66 1.60 13.57
N PHE A 145 8.37 2.72 13.44
CA PHE A 145 8.26 3.56 12.25
C PHE A 145 8.84 2.88 11.00
N ASN A 146 9.98 2.21 11.13
CA ASN A 146 10.54 1.37 10.07
C ASN A 146 9.61 0.19 9.76
N ALA A 147 9.02 -0.42 10.80
CA ALA A 147 8.03 -1.49 10.64
C ALA A 147 6.76 -1.02 9.90
N ALA A 148 6.36 0.24 10.04
CA ALA A 148 5.25 0.83 9.29
C ALA A 148 5.60 1.00 7.80
N GLU A 149 6.81 1.47 7.48
CA GLU A 149 7.30 1.54 6.09
C GLU A 149 7.39 0.14 5.47
N ASP A 150 7.95 -0.83 6.20
CA ASP A 150 8.02 -2.23 5.78
C ASP A 150 6.63 -2.83 5.53
N ALA A 151 5.65 -2.52 6.40
CA ALA A 151 4.27 -2.97 6.24
C ALA A 151 3.64 -2.45 4.93
N ILE A 152 3.90 -1.19 4.56
CA ILE A 152 3.44 -0.62 3.28
C ILE A 152 4.02 -1.43 2.11
N LEU A 153 5.32 -1.72 2.15
CA LEU A 153 6.00 -2.49 1.10
C LEU A 153 5.49 -3.93 1.02
N ASP A 154 5.28 -4.58 2.16
CA ASP A 154 4.80 -5.96 2.24
C ASP A 154 3.35 -6.09 1.74
N ILE A 155 2.47 -5.16 2.13
CA ILE A 155 1.09 -5.11 1.62
C ILE A 155 1.06 -4.85 0.11
N LYS A 156 1.91 -3.95 -0.40
CA LYS A 156 2.08 -3.74 -1.85
C LYS A 156 2.49 -5.04 -2.55
N LYS A 157 3.49 -5.77 -2.03
CA LYS A 157 3.92 -7.07 -2.58
C LYS A 157 2.79 -8.09 -2.60
N ILE A 158 1.97 -8.17 -1.54
CA ILE A 158 0.76 -9.03 -1.52
C ILE A 158 -0.17 -8.66 -2.68
N ILE A 159 -0.51 -7.37 -2.81
CA ILE A 159 -1.41 -6.86 -3.86
C ILE A 159 -0.89 -7.19 -5.25
N GLU A 160 0.38 -6.89 -5.52
CA GLU A 160 1.03 -7.18 -6.80
C GLU A 160 1.06 -8.67 -7.09
N LYS A 161 1.40 -9.51 -6.10
CA LYS A 161 1.45 -10.96 -6.28
C LYS A 161 0.09 -11.54 -6.68
N LEU A 162 -0.98 -11.10 -6.02
CA LEU A 162 -2.35 -11.57 -6.29
C LEU A 162 -2.90 -11.03 -7.63
N THR A 163 -2.61 -9.77 -7.97
CA THR A 163 -3.09 -9.14 -9.21
C THR A 163 -2.28 -9.58 -10.44
N ASN A 164 -0.95 -9.61 -10.36
CA ASN A 164 -0.07 -10.05 -11.47
C ASN A 164 -0.19 -11.55 -11.76
N SER A 165 -0.65 -12.34 -10.78
CA SER A 165 -1.01 -13.75 -10.98
C SER A 165 -2.45 -13.93 -11.48
N GLN A 166 -3.20 -12.84 -11.69
CA GLN A 166 -4.61 -12.83 -12.14
C GLN A 166 -5.57 -13.56 -11.20
N ILE A 167 -5.26 -13.59 -9.90
CA ILE A 167 -6.12 -14.23 -8.88
C ILE A 167 -7.24 -13.28 -8.45
N LEU A 168 -6.91 -12.00 -8.24
CA LEU A 168 -7.82 -11.03 -7.64
C LEU A 168 -7.82 -9.71 -8.38
N ASN A 169 -9.00 -9.08 -8.42
CA ASN A 169 -9.16 -7.69 -8.86
C ASN A 169 -9.69 -6.78 -7.75
N ASN A 170 -10.24 -7.34 -6.67
CA ASN A 170 -10.78 -6.58 -5.55
C ASN A 170 -10.02 -6.96 -4.27
N ILE A 171 -9.43 -5.98 -3.61
CA ILE A 171 -8.68 -6.18 -2.38
C ILE A 171 -9.12 -5.12 -1.38
N LEU A 172 -9.37 -5.53 -0.15
CA LEU A 172 -9.56 -4.67 1.01
C LEU A 172 -8.33 -4.80 1.88
N VAL A 173 -7.81 -3.68 2.38
CA VAL A 173 -6.79 -3.63 3.41
C VAL A 173 -7.39 -2.93 4.63
N THR A 174 -7.25 -3.53 5.79
CA THR A 174 -7.76 -3.03 7.06
C THR A 174 -6.83 -3.41 8.21
N ALA A 175 -7.09 -2.86 9.39
CA ALA A 175 -6.48 -3.28 10.64
C ALA A 175 -7.55 -3.82 11.61
N ASP A 176 -7.10 -4.40 12.70
CA ASP A 176 -7.89 -4.76 13.88
C ASP A 176 -7.86 -3.64 14.94
N HIS A 177 -6.72 -2.99 15.09
CA HIS A 177 -6.51 -1.75 15.84
C HIS A 177 -5.36 -0.93 15.23
N GLY A 178 -5.17 0.29 15.70
CA GLY A 178 -3.91 1.02 15.55
C GLY A 178 -3.11 1.05 16.84
N PHE A 179 -2.21 2.02 17.00
CA PHE A 179 -1.33 2.14 18.16
C PHE A 179 -1.00 3.58 18.52
N ILE A 180 -0.58 3.79 19.76
CA ILE A 180 0.11 4.98 20.22
C ILE A 180 1.60 4.64 20.38
N TYR A 181 2.46 5.52 19.88
CA TYR A 181 3.88 5.50 20.21
C TYR A 181 4.28 6.81 20.88
N GLN A 182 4.95 6.73 22.02
CA GLN A 182 5.48 7.86 22.76
C GLN A 182 6.95 7.63 23.06
N ARG A 183 7.82 8.59 22.70
CA ARG A 183 9.27 8.46 22.90
C ARG A 183 9.67 8.68 24.36
N ASP A 184 8.99 9.61 25.02
CA ASP A 184 9.27 9.99 26.40
C ASP A 184 8.79 8.93 27.39
N GLU A 185 9.52 8.78 28.49
CA GLU A 185 9.12 7.90 29.57
C GLU A 185 7.86 8.43 30.27
N LEU A 186 6.98 7.52 30.68
CA LEU A 186 5.80 7.88 31.47
C LEU A 186 6.17 8.27 32.89
N GLU A 187 5.73 9.45 33.29
CA GLU A 187 5.76 9.91 34.67
C GLU A 187 4.69 9.20 35.51
N ASN A 188 4.71 9.41 36.83
CA ASN A 188 3.67 8.87 37.69
C ASN A 188 2.31 9.53 37.47
N VAL A 189 2.27 10.79 37.02
CA VAL A 189 1.03 11.51 36.73
C VAL A 189 0.29 10.93 35.52
N ASP A 190 1.02 10.26 34.63
CA ASP A 190 0.46 9.60 33.43
C ASP A 190 -0.14 8.22 33.75
N LYS A 191 -0.03 7.78 35.01
CA LYS A 191 -0.40 6.43 35.44
C LYS A 191 -1.67 6.42 36.28
N VAL A 192 -2.65 5.62 35.85
CA VAL A 192 -3.90 5.37 36.55
C VAL A 192 -3.74 4.14 37.45
N GLU A 193 -4.04 4.29 38.74
CA GLU A 193 -3.98 3.20 39.70
C GLU A 193 -5.04 2.12 39.43
N THR A 194 -4.68 0.87 39.66
CA THR A 194 -5.54 -0.31 39.38
C THR A 194 -6.14 -0.93 40.66
N GLY A 195 -5.92 -0.31 41.82
CA GLY A 195 -6.29 -0.86 43.13
C GLY A 195 -7.80 -1.08 43.36
N GLY A 196 -8.67 -0.49 42.52
CA GLY A 196 -10.12 -0.71 42.59
C GLY A 196 -10.61 -2.05 41.98
N PHE A 197 -9.74 -2.76 41.25
CA PHE A 197 -10.12 -4.01 40.58
C PHE A 197 -9.83 -5.26 41.42
N ASP A 198 -10.82 -6.15 41.48
CA ASP A 198 -10.65 -7.53 41.92
C ASP A 198 -9.96 -8.34 40.82
N LYS A 199 -8.73 -8.78 41.10
CA LYS A 199 -7.90 -9.54 40.15
C LYS A 199 -8.56 -10.83 39.66
N GLN A 200 -9.47 -11.44 40.44
CA GLN A 200 -10.17 -12.65 40.03
C GLN A 200 -11.26 -12.39 38.98
N LYS A 201 -11.72 -11.15 38.87
CA LYS A 201 -12.75 -10.72 37.91
C LYS A 201 -12.16 -10.08 36.65
N ILE A 202 -10.83 -9.97 36.54
CA ILE A 202 -10.16 -9.47 35.34
C ILE A 202 -10.07 -10.61 34.32
N ILE A 203 -10.67 -10.40 33.15
CA ILE A 203 -10.65 -11.35 32.03
C ILE A 203 -9.39 -11.15 31.21
N ALA A 204 -9.07 -9.90 30.89
CA ALA A 204 -7.88 -9.50 30.14
C ALA A 204 -7.47 -8.08 30.57
N SER A 205 -6.18 -7.77 30.46
CA SER A 205 -5.67 -6.44 30.78
C SER A 205 -4.38 -6.11 30.05
N SER A 206 -4.17 -4.82 29.83
CA SER A 206 -3.00 -4.18 29.24
C SER A 206 -2.84 -2.79 29.87
N LYS A 207 -1.73 -2.11 29.58
CA LYS A 207 -1.51 -0.73 29.99
C LYS A 207 -2.60 0.23 29.50
N ARG A 208 -3.33 -0.10 28.43
CA ARG A 208 -4.39 0.75 27.86
C ARG A 208 -5.82 0.25 28.11
N PHE A 209 -6.00 -0.93 28.71
CA PHE A 209 -7.33 -1.39 29.07
C PHE A 209 -7.36 -2.42 30.19
N ILE A 210 -8.50 -2.52 30.87
CA ILE A 210 -8.87 -3.65 31.71
C ILE A 210 -10.24 -4.13 31.27
N LEU A 211 -10.39 -5.42 31.01
CA LEU A 211 -11.67 -6.07 30.74
C LEU A 211 -12.06 -6.86 31.99
N SER A 212 -13.22 -6.57 32.58
CA SER A 212 -13.64 -7.18 33.84
C SER A 212 -15.15 -7.38 33.93
N GLU A 213 -15.56 -8.38 34.72
CA GLU A 213 -16.96 -8.57 35.14
C GLU A 213 -17.36 -7.66 36.31
N GLN A 214 -16.39 -6.95 36.90
CA GLN A 214 -16.65 -5.99 37.95
C GLN A 214 -17.15 -4.67 37.37
N ASP A 215 -18.17 -4.09 37.99
CA ASP A 215 -18.60 -2.71 37.74
C ASP A 215 -17.91 -1.78 38.76
N VAL A 216 -17.03 -0.91 38.28
CA VAL A 216 -16.29 0.08 39.09
C VAL A 216 -16.32 1.44 38.42
N ASP A 217 -16.26 2.50 39.20
CA ASP A 217 -16.02 3.84 38.70
C ASP A 217 -14.62 4.31 39.13
N LEU A 218 -13.83 4.72 38.15
CA LEU A 218 -12.45 5.17 38.35
C LEU A 218 -12.26 6.54 37.70
N MET A 219 -11.53 7.41 38.40
CA MET A 219 -11.15 8.71 37.85
C MET A 219 -10.22 8.52 36.65
N ASN A 220 -10.37 9.37 35.63
CA ASN A 220 -9.58 9.35 34.40
C ASN A 220 -9.68 8.04 33.59
N VAL A 221 -10.80 7.31 33.72
CA VAL A 221 -11.07 6.07 32.98
C VAL A 221 -12.46 6.14 32.35
N HIS A 222 -12.55 5.78 31.08
CA HIS A 222 -13.81 5.49 30.40
C HIS A 222 -14.24 4.05 30.69
N LYS A 223 -15.53 3.87 30.98
CA LYS A 223 -16.18 2.57 31.19
C LYS A 223 -17.14 2.31 30.05
N PHE A 224 -17.00 1.16 29.39
CA PHE A 224 -17.88 0.71 28.31
C PHE A 224 -18.50 -0.64 28.67
N ASN A 225 -19.83 -0.73 28.62
CA ASN A 225 -20.49 -2.04 28.68
C ASN A 225 -20.21 -2.78 27.36
N MET A 226 -19.76 -4.03 27.45
CA MET A 226 -19.34 -4.86 26.31
C MET A 226 -20.47 -5.53 25.53
N ASP A 227 -21.73 -5.39 25.97
CA ASP A 227 -22.92 -5.98 25.35
C ASP A 227 -23.12 -5.51 23.89
N TYR A 228 -22.44 -4.43 23.46
CA TYR A 228 -22.48 -3.97 22.08
C TYR A 228 -21.77 -4.92 21.09
N VAL A 229 -20.78 -5.70 21.55
CA VAL A 229 -19.98 -6.60 20.70
C VAL A 229 -19.95 -8.03 21.25
N ILE A 230 -19.86 -8.20 22.56
CA ILE A 230 -19.87 -9.50 23.21
C ILE A 230 -21.28 -9.83 23.68
N LYS A 231 -21.78 -11.01 23.33
CA LYS A 231 -23.06 -11.55 23.79
C LYS A 231 -22.82 -12.72 24.74
N SER A 232 -21.97 -12.52 25.74
CA SER A 232 -21.76 -13.46 26.83
C SER A 232 -22.96 -13.40 27.78
N GLY A 233 -23.35 -14.54 28.37
CA GLY A 233 -24.41 -14.58 29.38
C GLY A 233 -24.10 -13.81 30.67
N GLN A 234 -22.87 -13.27 30.79
CA GLN A 234 -22.40 -12.41 31.87
C GLN A 234 -22.05 -11.04 31.30
N THR A 235 -22.52 -9.98 31.96
CA THR A 235 -22.17 -8.59 31.63
C THR A 235 -20.70 -8.34 31.95
N MET A 236 -20.01 -7.69 31.02
CA MET A 236 -18.61 -7.33 31.14
C MET A 236 -18.42 -5.86 30.79
N PHE A 237 -17.39 -5.26 31.37
CA PHE A 237 -17.03 -3.87 31.15
C PHE A 237 -15.59 -3.75 30.69
N ALA A 238 -15.37 -2.93 29.67
CA ALA A 238 -14.06 -2.48 29.27
C ALA A 238 -13.77 -1.11 29.89
N TYR A 239 -12.61 -1.03 30.52
CA TYR A 239 -12.09 0.16 31.17
C TYR A 239 -10.89 0.64 30.39
N VAL A 240 -10.93 1.88 29.93
CA VAL A 240 -9.89 2.47 29.09
C VAL A 240 -9.46 3.81 29.71
N PRO A 241 -8.17 4.03 30.02
CA PRO A 241 -7.72 5.33 30.52
C PRO A 241 -8.02 6.45 29.52
N GLN A 242 -8.31 7.64 30.03
CA GLN A 242 -8.54 8.83 29.21
C GLN A 242 -7.27 9.22 28.42
N ALA A 243 -7.45 9.77 27.22
CA ALA A 243 -6.36 10.22 26.36
C ALA A 243 -5.27 9.15 26.18
N ASP A 244 -4.02 9.48 26.46
CA ASP A 244 -2.81 8.66 26.38
C ASP A 244 -2.35 8.09 27.74
N LEU A 245 -3.14 8.31 28.81
CA LEU A 245 -2.88 7.76 30.15
C LEU A 245 -2.81 6.23 30.12
N ARG A 246 -2.17 5.64 31.13
CA ARG A 246 -1.95 4.20 31.18
C ARG A 246 -2.20 3.63 32.56
N PHE A 247 -2.74 2.43 32.65
CA PHE A 247 -2.83 1.72 33.92
C PHE A 247 -1.44 1.40 34.48
N LYS A 248 -1.28 1.61 35.78
CA LYS A 248 -0.08 1.23 36.52
C LYS A 248 -0.04 -0.29 36.67
N MET A 249 0.74 -0.93 35.81
CA MET A 249 0.93 -2.37 35.75
C MET A 249 2.43 -2.72 35.77
N GLN A 250 2.74 -3.95 36.20
CA GLN A 250 4.11 -4.48 36.14
C GLN A 250 4.59 -4.63 34.69
N GLY A 251 5.90 -4.53 34.47
CA GLY A 251 6.55 -4.61 33.15
C GLY A 251 7.09 -3.26 32.66
N SER A 252 8.01 -3.31 31.68
CA SER A 252 8.66 -2.12 31.11
C SER A 252 7.63 -1.11 30.60
N ASN A 253 7.88 0.19 30.77
CA ASN A 253 7.15 1.23 30.07
C ASN A 253 7.34 0.99 28.57
N LYS A 254 6.32 0.42 27.90
CA LYS A 254 6.36 0.25 26.46
C LYS A 254 6.14 1.60 25.81
N ASN A 255 7.02 2.07 24.95
CA ASN A 255 6.77 3.25 24.14
C ASN A 255 5.60 3.00 23.17
N PHE A 256 5.43 1.75 22.73
CA PHE A 256 4.31 1.29 21.90
C PHE A 256 3.18 0.69 22.75
N VAL A 257 1.96 1.20 22.58
CA VAL A 257 0.78 0.66 23.27
C VAL A 257 -0.46 0.71 22.40
N HIS A 258 -1.37 -0.22 22.66
CA HIS A 258 -2.70 -0.27 22.08
C HIS A 258 -3.70 -0.83 23.10
N GLY A 259 -5.00 -0.69 22.81
CA GLY A 259 -6.10 -1.18 23.64
C GLY A 259 -7.04 -0.08 24.15
N GLY A 260 -6.69 1.18 23.91
CA GLY A 260 -7.44 2.33 24.36
C GLY A 260 -8.50 2.80 23.37
N ALA A 261 -8.85 4.08 23.50
CA ALA A 261 -9.92 4.72 22.72
C ALA A 261 -9.41 5.97 21.97
N ALA A 262 -8.09 6.14 21.88
CA ALA A 262 -7.53 7.25 21.13
C ALA A 262 -7.82 7.05 19.63
N PRO A 263 -8.04 8.13 18.85
CA PRO A 263 -8.32 8.00 17.42
C PRO A 263 -7.27 7.18 16.66
N GLN A 264 -6.00 7.26 17.05
CA GLN A 264 -4.90 6.49 16.48
C GLN A 264 -5.07 4.97 16.68
N GLU A 265 -5.82 4.54 17.68
CA GLU A 265 -6.09 3.15 18.00
C GLU A 265 -7.41 2.63 17.41
N ILE A 266 -8.45 3.48 17.32
CA ILE A 266 -9.83 3.05 16.95
C ILE A 266 -10.34 3.59 15.61
N VAL A 267 -9.65 4.51 14.94
CA VAL A 267 -9.99 4.91 13.56
C VAL A 267 -9.26 3.96 12.62
N ILE A 268 -9.95 2.91 12.22
CA ILE A 268 -9.37 1.81 11.46
C ILE A 268 -9.49 2.08 9.97
N PRO A 269 -8.41 1.97 9.19
CA PRO A 269 -8.48 2.18 7.75
C PRO A 269 -9.28 1.08 7.05
N VAL A 270 -10.02 1.47 6.02
CA VAL A 270 -10.66 0.57 5.06
C VAL A 270 -10.23 1.01 3.67
N LEU A 271 -9.10 0.48 3.22
CA LEU A 271 -8.55 0.77 1.89
C LEU A 271 -9.09 -0.25 0.90
N LYS A 272 -9.78 0.23 -0.12
CA LYS A 272 -10.30 -0.59 -1.21
C LYS A 272 -9.45 -0.38 -2.45
N TYR A 273 -8.78 -1.44 -2.86
CA TYR A 273 -8.02 -1.51 -4.09
C TYR A 273 -8.80 -2.26 -5.17
N SER A 274 -8.96 -1.64 -6.34
CA SER A 274 -9.59 -2.25 -7.52
C SER A 274 -8.59 -2.27 -8.67
N TYR A 275 -8.12 -3.46 -9.04
CA TYR A 275 -7.24 -3.63 -10.20
C TYR A 275 -8.02 -3.30 -11.48
N ASN A 276 -7.48 -2.39 -12.30
CA ASN A 276 -8.07 -2.06 -13.59
C ASN A 276 -7.20 -2.65 -14.71
N LYS A 277 -7.84 -3.28 -15.70
CA LYS A 277 -7.14 -3.63 -16.94
C LYS A 277 -6.86 -2.36 -17.75
N THR A 278 -5.88 -2.38 -18.63
CA THR A 278 -5.52 -1.23 -19.49
C THR A 278 -6.74 -0.66 -20.22
N ALA A 279 -7.57 -1.53 -20.83
CA ALA A 279 -8.79 -1.12 -21.52
C ALA A 279 -9.85 -0.49 -20.59
N ASP A 280 -9.83 -0.78 -19.28
CA ASP A 280 -10.74 -0.15 -18.31
C ASP A 280 -10.24 1.24 -17.92
N LEU A 281 -8.92 1.42 -17.82
CA LEU A 281 -8.29 2.72 -17.60
C LEU A 281 -8.50 3.64 -18.80
N GLU A 282 -8.28 3.14 -20.01
CA GLU A 282 -8.52 3.87 -21.27
C GLU A 282 -9.98 4.30 -21.40
N ARG A 283 -10.94 3.41 -21.13
CA ARG A 283 -12.38 3.74 -21.13
C ARG A 283 -12.75 4.83 -20.12
N LYS A 284 -12.05 4.90 -18.99
CA LYS A 284 -12.22 5.95 -17.97
C LYS A 284 -11.42 7.22 -18.29
N GLY A 285 -10.67 7.25 -19.40
CA GLY A 285 -9.78 8.35 -19.75
C GLY A 285 -8.57 8.48 -18.82
N ILE A 286 -8.28 7.46 -18.01
CA ILE A 286 -7.15 7.46 -17.07
C ILE A 286 -5.92 6.95 -17.82
N LYS A 287 -4.99 7.85 -18.14
CA LYS A 287 -3.69 7.47 -18.68
C LYS A 287 -2.82 6.90 -17.56
N TYR A 288 -2.11 5.82 -17.86
CA TYR A 288 -1.25 5.10 -16.91
C TYR A 288 0.11 4.81 -17.52
N GLY A 289 1.15 4.77 -16.69
CA GLY A 289 2.52 4.44 -17.11
C GLY A 289 3.42 5.66 -16.98
N LYS A 290 4.19 5.97 -18.03
CA LYS A 290 5.04 7.15 -18.09
C LYS A 290 4.51 8.16 -19.11
N VAL A 291 4.76 9.45 -18.91
CA VAL A 291 4.36 10.53 -19.82
C VAL A 291 4.90 10.32 -21.24
N GLY A 292 4.07 10.56 -22.25
CA GLY A 292 4.45 10.46 -23.65
C GLY A 292 5.38 11.60 -24.08
N LEU A 293 6.12 11.37 -25.16
CA LEU A 293 7.07 12.33 -25.73
C LEU A 293 6.84 12.44 -27.23
N THR A 294 7.14 13.61 -27.80
CA THR A 294 7.20 13.80 -29.25
C THR A 294 8.23 14.87 -29.61
N VAL A 295 8.84 14.76 -30.78
CA VAL A 295 9.78 15.78 -31.30
C VAL A 295 9.01 16.80 -32.14
N THR A 296 9.14 18.08 -31.80
CA THR A 296 8.34 19.18 -32.37
C THR A 296 9.13 20.11 -33.29
N ASN A 297 10.37 19.76 -33.65
CA ASN A 297 11.16 20.53 -34.63
C ASN A 297 10.38 20.74 -35.94
N ALA A 298 10.14 22.01 -36.30
CA ALA A 298 9.44 22.37 -37.54
C ALA A 298 10.27 22.04 -38.80
N SER A 299 11.59 22.25 -38.73
CA SER A 299 12.55 21.80 -39.74
C SER A 299 13.35 20.64 -39.18
N ARG A 300 13.48 19.55 -39.96
CA ARG A 300 14.30 18.38 -39.62
C ARG A 300 15.61 18.37 -40.40
N LYS A 301 16.22 19.55 -40.52
CA LYS A 301 17.49 19.76 -41.22
C LYS A 301 18.56 20.27 -40.24
N ILE A 302 19.72 19.64 -40.24
CA ILE A 302 20.87 19.95 -39.39
C ILE A 302 21.95 20.58 -40.28
N THR A 303 22.13 21.89 -40.15
CA THR A 303 23.09 22.66 -40.97
C THR A 303 24.33 23.11 -40.20
N SER A 304 24.38 22.85 -38.89
CA SER A 304 25.49 23.23 -38.01
C SER A 304 25.61 22.25 -36.85
N SER A 305 26.80 22.19 -36.26
CA SER A 305 27.04 21.58 -34.95
C SER A 305 27.56 22.66 -33.99
N PRO A 306 26.94 22.89 -32.82
CA PRO A 306 25.81 22.15 -32.25
C PRO A 306 24.45 22.48 -32.91
N PHE A 307 23.44 21.64 -32.65
CA PHE A 307 22.05 21.81 -33.11
C PHE A 307 21.06 21.49 -31.98
N SER A 308 19.81 21.94 -32.10
CA SER A 308 18.78 21.75 -31.07
C SER A 308 17.65 20.83 -31.50
N ILE A 309 17.24 19.95 -30.59
CA ILE A 309 16.04 19.11 -30.68
C ILE A 309 15.02 19.61 -29.65
N ASN A 310 13.80 19.90 -30.11
CA ASN A 310 12.68 20.30 -29.27
C ASN A 310 11.80 19.08 -29.01
N ILE A 311 11.58 18.77 -27.74
CA ILE A 311 10.76 17.63 -27.30
C ILE A 311 9.61 18.16 -26.47
N LEU A 312 8.39 17.71 -26.76
CA LEU A 312 7.19 18.01 -25.98
C LEU A 312 6.80 16.78 -25.16
N GLN A 313 6.61 16.98 -23.86
CA GLN A 313 5.90 16.03 -23.02
C GLN A 313 4.39 16.16 -23.27
N THR A 314 3.79 15.11 -23.82
CA THR A 314 2.43 15.15 -24.38
C THR A 314 1.34 15.27 -23.32
N GLU A 315 1.58 14.74 -22.12
CA GLU A 315 0.67 14.79 -20.98
C GLU A 315 1.40 15.29 -19.74
N LYS A 316 0.69 15.97 -18.82
CA LYS A 316 1.25 16.29 -17.50
C LYS A 316 1.47 15.03 -16.66
N VAL A 317 2.45 15.08 -15.76
CA VAL A 317 2.61 14.07 -14.71
C VAL A 317 1.39 14.10 -13.78
N THR A 318 0.94 12.92 -13.40
CA THR A 318 -0.13 12.71 -12.40
C THR A 318 0.25 11.51 -11.52
N ASP A 319 -0.52 11.23 -10.48
CA ASP A 319 -0.32 10.04 -9.65
C ASP A 319 -0.30 8.75 -10.49
N LYS A 320 -1.01 8.69 -11.61
CA LYS A 320 -1.09 7.51 -12.48
C LYS A 320 -0.14 7.55 -13.68
N LEU A 321 0.39 8.73 -14.00
CA LEU A 321 1.25 8.95 -15.17
C LEU A 321 2.57 9.55 -14.71
N GLN A 322 3.56 8.68 -14.55
CA GLN A 322 4.85 8.97 -13.95
C GLN A 322 5.77 9.79 -14.88
N PRO A 323 6.76 10.48 -14.30
CA PRO A 323 7.84 11.08 -15.07
C PRO A 323 8.57 10.06 -15.96
N ARG A 324 9.15 10.55 -17.06
CA ARG A 324 9.95 9.73 -17.99
C ARG A 324 11.38 10.25 -18.07
N ARG A 325 12.36 9.37 -17.79
CA ARG A 325 13.79 9.65 -17.93
C ARG A 325 14.32 8.98 -19.18
N PHE A 326 14.98 9.73 -20.04
CA PHE A 326 15.39 9.20 -21.34
C PHE A 326 16.62 9.89 -21.90
N LYS A 327 17.33 9.16 -22.74
CA LYS A 327 18.52 9.60 -23.45
C LYS A 327 18.16 9.98 -24.87
N VAL A 328 18.63 11.14 -25.32
CA VAL A 328 18.47 11.60 -26.71
C VAL A 328 19.82 11.72 -27.39
N ALA A 329 19.90 11.19 -28.60
CA ALA A 329 21.06 11.31 -29.47
C ALA A 329 20.67 11.11 -30.94
N LEU A 330 21.56 11.52 -31.84
CA LEU A 330 21.46 11.26 -33.27
C LEU A 330 22.21 9.97 -33.62
N TRP A 331 21.58 9.11 -34.43
CA TRP A 331 22.08 7.80 -34.79
C TRP A 331 22.14 7.59 -36.29
N ASN A 332 23.19 6.91 -36.75
CA ASN A 332 23.21 6.28 -38.05
C ASN A 332 22.50 4.92 -37.98
N ARG A 333 21.64 4.64 -38.95
CA ARG A 333 20.96 3.33 -39.10
C ARG A 333 21.35 2.59 -40.39
N ASP A 334 22.19 3.20 -41.22
CA ASP A 334 22.70 2.56 -42.43
C ASP A 334 23.82 1.58 -42.05
N GLY A 335 23.58 0.29 -42.27
CA GLY A 335 24.54 -0.77 -41.94
C GLY A 335 24.60 -1.04 -40.43
N HIS A 336 25.75 -0.81 -39.81
CA HIS A 336 25.90 -0.97 -38.35
C HIS A 336 25.37 0.27 -37.64
N GLU A 337 24.44 0.12 -36.70
CA GLU A 337 23.91 1.27 -35.95
C GLU A 337 24.99 1.85 -35.02
N PHE A 338 25.25 3.15 -35.13
CA PHE A 338 26.13 3.86 -34.20
C PHE A 338 25.66 5.29 -33.96
N LYS A 339 25.99 5.81 -32.78
CA LYS A 339 25.69 7.18 -32.38
C LYS A 339 26.66 8.17 -33.05
N VAL A 340 26.12 9.27 -33.57
CA VAL A 340 26.88 10.33 -34.28
C VAL A 340 26.83 11.69 -33.59
N SER A 341 26.27 11.75 -32.39
CA SER A 341 26.29 12.92 -31.52
C SER A 341 26.69 12.56 -30.09
N ASP A 342 26.91 13.57 -29.26
CA ASP A 342 26.81 13.37 -27.82
C ASP A 342 25.39 12.90 -27.42
N GLU A 343 25.28 12.35 -26.22
CA GLU A 343 24.02 11.87 -25.65
C GLU A 343 23.64 12.74 -24.47
N LYS A 344 22.39 13.16 -24.41
CA LYS A 344 21.86 13.97 -23.31
C LYS A 344 20.76 13.22 -22.59
N LEU A 345 20.81 13.23 -21.27
CA LEU A 345 19.73 12.75 -20.41
C LEU A 345 18.72 13.87 -20.20
N VAL A 346 17.44 13.54 -20.33
CA VAL A 346 16.31 14.45 -20.12
C VAL A 346 15.32 13.81 -19.16
N ILE A 347 14.73 14.62 -18.28
CA ILE A 347 13.69 14.22 -17.33
C ILE A 347 12.42 14.96 -17.70
N ALA A 348 11.44 14.24 -18.25
CA ALA A 348 10.11 14.75 -18.50
C ALA A 348 9.23 14.53 -17.26
N GLU A 349 9.11 15.58 -16.43
CA GLU A 349 8.42 15.52 -15.14
C GLU A 349 7.39 16.64 -14.90
N SER A 350 7.09 17.44 -15.93
CA SER A 350 6.23 18.61 -15.75
C SER A 350 4.80 18.21 -15.40
N SER A 351 4.23 18.80 -14.33
CA SER A 351 2.83 18.62 -13.92
C SER A 351 1.92 19.75 -14.43
N SER A 352 2.45 20.70 -15.20
CA SER A 352 1.68 21.84 -15.73
C SER A 352 0.67 21.41 -16.79
N ASP A 353 -0.52 22.01 -16.78
CA ASP A 353 -1.50 21.86 -17.85
C ASP A 353 -1.07 22.57 -19.14
N GLU A 354 -0.22 23.60 -19.05
CA GLU A 354 0.22 24.42 -20.16
C GLU A 354 1.29 23.71 -21.03
N PRO A 355 1.02 23.43 -22.32
CA PRO A 355 1.98 22.74 -23.19
C PRO A 355 3.33 23.45 -23.34
N ALA A 356 3.36 24.79 -23.19
CA ALA A 356 4.58 25.58 -23.24
C ALA A 356 5.56 25.24 -22.09
N GLU A 357 5.03 24.89 -20.92
CA GLU A 357 5.81 24.51 -19.74
C GLU A 357 6.18 23.01 -19.74
N ARG A 358 5.84 22.29 -20.82
CA ARG A 358 6.15 20.87 -21.06
C ARG A 358 7.14 20.68 -22.21
N GLN A 359 7.85 21.74 -22.63
CA GLN A 359 8.82 21.71 -23.71
C GLN A 359 10.25 21.63 -23.19
N TYR A 360 11.04 20.75 -23.81
CA TYR A 360 12.44 20.51 -23.51
C TYR A 360 13.27 20.78 -24.76
N LYS A 361 14.10 21.81 -24.72
CA LYS A 361 15.07 22.12 -25.78
C LYS A 361 16.42 21.48 -25.43
N VAL A 362 16.81 20.47 -26.19
CA VAL A 362 18.06 19.73 -26.00
C VAL A 362 19.05 20.12 -27.07
N THR A 363 20.24 20.55 -26.67
CA THR A 363 21.32 20.87 -27.63
C THR A 363 22.27 19.67 -27.72
N LEU A 364 22.45 19.16 -28.94
CA LEU A 364 23.34 18.06 -29.28
C LEU A 364 24.51 18.59 -30.12
N THR A 365 25.65 17.92 -29.99
CA THR A 365 26.86 18.19 -30.76
C THR A 365 27.22 16.95 -31.56
N LEU A 366 27.43 17.11 -32.87
CA LEU A 366 27.92 16.03 -33.72
C LEU A 366 29.33 15.59 -33.28
N THR A 367 29.60 14.29 -33.34
CA THR A 367 30.88 13.69 -32.93
C THR A 367 31.53 12.96 -34.10
N GLY A 368 32.79 13.29 -34.38
CA GLY A 368 33.52 12.74 -35.52
C GLY A 368 33.10 13.37 -36.86
N GLU A 369 33.51 12.73 -37.96
CA GLU A 369 33.11 13.13 -39.31
C GLU A 369 31.71 12.60 -39.61
N VAL A 370 30.77 13.50 -39.91
CA VAL A 370 29.37 13.18 -40.22
C VAL A 370 29.09 13.60 -41.65
N GLU A 371 28.67 12.64 -42.48
CA GLU A 371 28.36 12.86 -43.88
C GLU A 371 27.01 13.58 -44.05
N ASN A 372 26.82 14.26 -45.18
CA ASN A 372 25.52 14.87 -45.50
C ASN A 372 24.53 13.81 -45.99
N LYS A 373 23.72 13.26 -45.07
CA LYS A 373 22.67 12.27 -45.33
C LYS A 373 21.62 12.25 -44.22
N PHE A 374 20.66 11.32 -44.29
CA PHE A 374 19.68 11.14 -43.23
C PHE A 374 20.23 10.37 -42.04
N TYR A 375 20.00 10.91 -40.85
CA TYR A 375 20.23 10.28 -39.56
C TYR A 375 18.94 10.28 -38.75
N TYR A 376 18.92 9.58 -37.62
CA TYR A 376 17.70 9.39 -36.84
C TYR A 376 17.88 9.87 -35.41
N ILE A 377 16.99 10.74 -34.96
CA ILE A 377 16.85 11.08 -33.55
C ILE A 377 16.14 9.93 -32.84
N ARG A 378 16.80 9.41 -31.80
CA ARG A 378 16.26 8.37 -30.92
C ARG A 378 16.09 8.92 -29.51
N LEU A 379 14.96 8.58 -28.90
CA LEU A 379 14.66 8.84 -27.50
C LEU A 379 14.60 7.48 -26.82
N ILE A 380 15.62 7.16 -26.02
CA ILE A 380 15.78 5.84 -25.41
C ILE A 380 15.43 5.93 -23.92
N ASP A 381 14.43 5.19 -23.46
CA ASP A 381 14.05 5.14 -22.05
C ASP A 381 15.22 4.60 -21.20
N GLU A 382 15.49 5.25 -20.06
CA GLU A 382 16.57 4.85 -19.16
C GLU A 382 16.18 3.60 -18.33
N ASP A 383 14.89 3.31 -18.22
CA ASP A 383 14.39 2.15 -17.48
C ASP A 383 14.71 0.84 -18.21
N PRO A 384 15.54 -0.04 -17.62
CA PRO A 384 15.93 -1.30 -18.26
C PRO A 384 14.78 -2.31 -18.36
N THR A 385 13.66 -2.08 -17.67
CA THR A 385 12.48 -2.95 -17.68
C THR A 385 11.48 -2.61 -18.79
N GLU A 386 11.67 -1.50 -19.50
CA GLU A 386 10.81 -1.14 -20.63
C GLU A 386 10.97 -2.12 -21.80
N ILE A 387 9.84 -2.65 -22.27
CA ILE A 387 9.79 -3.63 -23.37
C ILE A 387 10.29 -2.99 -24.67
N ASN A 388 9.93 -1.72 -24.90
CA ASN A 388 10.40 -0.92 -26.03
C ASN A 388 11.34 0.15 -25.50
N LYS A 389 12.64 -0.01 -25.80
CA LYS A 389 13.66 0.97 -25.40
C LYS A 389 13.50 2.30 -26.14
N ASP A 390 13.15 2.25 -27.42
CA ASP A 390 12.79 3.45 -28.18
C ASP A 390 11.39 3.92 -27.77
N ILE A 391 11.30 5.13 -27.22
CA ILE A 391 10.05 5.71 -26.68
C ILE A 391 9.08 6.08 -27.82
N ILE A 392 9.64 6.50 -28.95
CA ILE A 392 8.95 6.82 -30.19
C ILE A 392 9.69 6.20 -31.36
N ASP A 393 9.01 6.02 -32.49
CA ASP A 393 9.66 5.63 -33.74
C ASP A 393 10.78 6.62 -34.08
N PRO A 394 12.01 6.14 -34.40
CA PRO A 394 13.14 7.03 -34.67
C PRO A 394 12.85 8.02 -35.80
N ILE A 395 13.17 9.29 -35.57
CA ILE A 395 12.73 10.39 -36.42
C ILE A 395 13.85 10.82 -37.35
N PRO A 396 13.65 10.82 -38.69
CA PRO A 396 14.70 11.19 -39.64
C PRO A 396 14.99 12.70 -39.60
N PHE A 397 16.28 13.03 -39.63
CA PHE A 397 16.84 14.37 -39.79
C PHE A 397 17.87 14.35 -40.92
N GLU A 398 17.76 15.28 -41.85
CA GLU A 398 18.73 15.49 -42.92
C GLU A 398 19.91 16.29 -42.37
N VAL A 399 21.12 15.73 -42.42
CA VAL A 399 22.35 16.49 -42.17
C VAL A 399 22.81 17.11 -43.48
N ASP A 400 23.00 18.42 -43.49
CA ASP A 400 23.46 19.22 -44.62
C ASP A 400 24.42 20.29 -44.11
N LEU A 401 25.61 19.84 -43.73
CA LEU A 401 26.69 20.70 -43.28
C LEU A 401 27.34 21.36 -44.50
N LEU A 402 27.61 22.66 -44.41
CA LEU A 402 28.45 23.34 -45.38
C LEU A 402 29.87 22.77 -45.24
N ILE A 403 30.29 21.96 -46.22
CA ILE A 403 31.68 21.54 -46.35
C ILE A 403 32.48 22.80 -46.67
N VAL A 404 33.37 23.19 -45.75
CA VAL A 404 34.40 24.19 -46.08
C VAL A 404 35.42 23.43 -46.93
N ASP A 405 35.40 23.67 -48.24
CA ASP A 405 36.51 23.28 -49.13
C ASP A 405 37.75 24.04 -48.64
N ASP A 406 38.64 23.35 -47.91
CA ASP A 406 40.00 23.81 -47.67
C ASP A 406 40.76 23.71 -49.01
N PHE A 407 40.85 24.84 -49.71
CA PHE A 407 41.69 25.03 -50.90
C PHE A 407 43.18 25.04 -50.56
#